data_AF-A0A382A5Z9-F1
#
_entry.id   AF-A0A382A5Z9-F1
#
_cell.length_a   1.000
_cell.length_b   1.000
_cell.length_c   1.000
_cell.angle_alpha   90.00
_cell.angle_beta   90.00
_cell.angle_gamma   90.00
#
_symmetry.space_group_name_H-M   'P 1'
#
loop_
_entity.id
_entity.type
_entity.pdbx_description
1 polymer ?
#
loop_
_entity_poly.entity_id
_entity_poly.type
_entity_poly.pdbx_seq_one_letter_code
_entity_poly.pdbx_strand_id
1 'polypeptide(L)'
;MAKRVQRRRGTTTEHNTFTGYEGEITVDITKDTAVIHDGSTAGGFPLARQDLNNVSLNISIADMNIVDGTNGQFLQTNGSGTMSFATIDASSTAVGGDVTGTVSNIQIAANKVGIAELNVSDGTANQFLKTDGSGALSFGTVVTDPTMGGDVGGTTSASVIQAGAVEGSMLTAALKQFTEDTFTGDGATTTFTLTSIAAATNALMVSIDGIVQPTSAFALPTSTSIQFTAAPPSSSKIIVLHLGFQSTVSTPADGAITTAKLGGNAVTDAKLSSSVGTDAQRAVTTNHIRDDAVTTAKIAANAITASEIAAATITSTQIQNGTIVGDDIADNSIGGTKIALSNHAQGDIMYYDGSNWVRLGAGTAGQSLKTAGSGANPYWG
;
A
#
# COMPACT_ATOMS: atom_id res chain seq x y z
N MET A 1 39.67 62.26 84.21
CA MET A 1 38.86 61.04 84.05
C MET A 1 37.47 61.45 83.61
N ALA A 2 36.95 60.91 82.50
CA ALA A 2 35.57 61.18 82.10
C ALA A 2 34.62 60.54 83.12
N LYS A 3 33.72 61.33 83.71
CA LYS A 3 32.67 60.81 84.61
C LYS A 3 31.57 60.20 83.73
N ARG A 4 31.31 58.90 83.87
CA ARG A 4 30.14 58.25 83.25
C ARG A 4 28.91 58.60 84.06
N VAL A 5 27.95 59.28 83.45
CA VAL A 5 26.63 59.54 84.04
C VAL A 5 25.65 58.52 83.49
N GLN A 6 25.08 57.71 84.38
CA GLN A 6 23.98 56.81 84.06
C GLN A 6 22.67 57.49 84.48
N ARG A 7 21.73 57.64 83.54
CA ARG A 7 20.36 58.07 83.85
C ARG A 7 19.60 56.93 84.52
N ARG A 8 18.54 57.30 85.27
CA ARG A 8 17.53 56.35 85.76
C ARG A 8 16.94 55.58 84.58
N ARG A 9 16.70 54.29 84.78
CA ARG A 9 16.39 53.35 83.71
C ARG A 9 15.50 52.23 84.22
N GLY A 10 14.76 51.60 83.32
CA GLY A 10 13.83 50.50 83.59
C GLY A 10 13.27 49.96 82.28
N THR A 11 12.57 48.84 82.32
CA THR A 11 11.87 48.23 81.18
C THR A 11 10.67 49.07 80.74
N THR A 12 10.10 48.79 79.56
CA THR A 12 8.85 49.45 79.12
C THR A 12 7.71 49.23 80.12
N THR A 13 7.59 48.02 80.68
CA THR A 13 6.55 47.69 81.67
C THR A 13 6.71 48.53 82.94
N GLU A 14 7.93 48.72 83.43
CA GLU A 14 8.19 49.58 84.59
C GLU A 14 7.94 51.06 84.28
N HIS A 15 8.28 51.51 83.07
CA HIS A 15 8.00 52.88 82.63
C HIS A 15 6.50 53.16 82.58
N ASN A 16 5.67 52.23 82.10
CA ASN A 16 4.21 52.42 81.94
C ASN A 16 3.49 52.86 83.23
N THR A 17 4.04 52.53 84.41
CA THR A 17 3.49 52.92 85.71
C THR A 17 4.31 53.99 86.45
N PHE A 18 5.44 54.41 85.86
CA PHE A 18 6.34 55.41 86.43
C PHE A 18 6.05 56.78 85.81
N THR A 19 5.92 57.79 86.67
CA THR A 19 5.84 59.20 86.27
C THR A 19 7.10 59.90 86.77
N GLY A 20 7.98 60.30 85.85
CA GLY A 20 9.16 61.10 86.20
C GLY A 20 8.78 62.56 86.46
N TYR A 21 9.71 63.30 87.07
CA TYR A 21 9.52 64.74 87.27
C TYR A 21 9.56 65.49 85.94
N GLU A 22 9.01 66.71 85.92
CA GLU A 22 9.07 67.59 84.76
C GLU A 22 10.54 67.81 84.33
N GLY A 23 10.83 67.56 83.05
CA GLY A 23 12.18 67.69 82.48
C GLY A 23 13.13 66.53 82.81
N GLU A 24 12.68 65.51 83.55
CA GLU A 24 13.44 64.29 83.79
C GLU A 24 13.59 63.47 82.51
N ILE A 25 14.78 62.89 82.30
CA ILE A 25 15.04 61.95 81.20
C ILE A 25 15.47 60.62 81.80
N THR A 26 14.68 59.58 81.54
CA THR A 26 15.00 58.19 81.86
C THR A 26 15.32 57.40 80.59
N VAL A 27 15.81 56.17 80.75
CA VAL A 27 16.10 55.26 79.63
C VAL A 27 15.21 54.03 79.74
N ASP A 28 14.37 53.81 78.73
CA ASP A 28 13.66 52.56 78.53
C ASP A 28 14.63 51.54 77.92
N ILE A 29 15.00 50.52 78.70
CA ILE A 29 15.98 49.50 78.31
C ILE A 29 15.37 48.36 77.49
N THR A 30 14.05 48.31 77.34
CA THR A 30 13.39 47.35 76.45
C THR A 30 13.34 47.89 75.03
N LYS A 31 13.18 49.21 74.89
CA LYS A 31 13.16 49.90 73.59
C LYS A 31 14.51 50.54 73.20
N ASP A 32 15.49 50.50 74.09
CA ASP A 32 16.73 51.30 74.09
C ASP A 32 16.52 52.74 73.61
N THR A 33 15.57 53.45 74.25
CA THR A 33 15.31 54.86 73.92
C THR A 33 15.24 55.73 75.17
N ALA A 34 15.46 57.03 74.99
CA ALA A 34 15.21 58.01 76.02
C ALA A 34 13.69 58.26 76.14
N VAL A 35 13.23 58.44 77.36
CA VAL A 35 11.85 58.82 77.69
C VAL A 35 11.91 60.15 78.41
N ILE A 36 11.19 61.15 77.90
CA ILE A 36 11.05 62.48 78.50
C ILE A 36 9.80 62.50 79.39
N HIS A 37 9.89 63.14 80.56
CA HIS A 37 8.80 63.23 81.52
C HIS A 37 8.34 64.67 81.74
N ASP A 38 7.05 64.83 82.05
CA ASP A 38 6.36 66.10 82.26
C ASP A 38 5.83 66.28 83.70
N GLY A 39 6.11 65.34 84.60
CA GLY A 39 5.59 65.36 85.97
C GLY A 39 4.17 64.81 86.15
N SER A 40 3.47 64.41 85.08
CA SER A 40 2.06 63.98 85.14
C SER A 40 1.76 62.69 84.37
N THR A 41 2.38 62.49 83.20
CA THR A 41 2.06 61.39 82.29
C THR A 41 2.85 60.14 82.67
N ALA A 42 2.16 59.13 83.23
CA ALA A 42 2.76 57.81 83.47
C ALA A 42 3.22 57.19 82.14
N GLY A 43 4.43 56.62 82.10
CA GLY A 43 5.06 56.16 80.86
C GLY A 43 5.89 57.21 80.13
N GLY A 44 5.66 58.50 80.39
CA GLY A 44 6.33 59.63 79.72
C GLY A 44 6.15 59.62 78.20
N PHE A 45 7.06 60.28 77.49
CA PHE A 45 7.09 60.38 76.03
C PHE A 45 8.36 59.71 75.48
N PRO A 46 8.28 58.43 75.05
CA PRO A 46 9.41 57.75 74.43
C PRO A 46 9.79 58.39 73.11
N LEU A 47 11.08 58.69 72.92
CA LEU A 47 11.57 59.23 71.65
C LEU A 47 11.72 58.12 70.60
N ALA A 48 11.48 58.46 69.35
CA ALA A 48 11.77 57.56 68.23
C ALA A 48 13.28 57.37 68.09
N ARG A 49 13.72 56.12 67.92
CA ARG A 49 15.11 55.82 67.53
C ARG A 49 15.30 56.17 66.06
N GLN A 50 16.55 56.39 65.65
CA GLN A 50 16.87 56.64 64.24
C GLN A 50 16.41 55.51 63.30
N ASP A 51 16.45 54.27 63.78
CA ASP A 51 15.99 53.09 63.05
C ASP A 51 14.48 52.84 63.16
N LEU A 52 13.76 53.65 63.95
CA LEU A 52 12.32 53.55 64.22
C LEU A 52 11.85 52.19 64.75
N ASN A 53 12.75 51.28 65.12
CA ASN A 53 12.42 49.93 65.60
C ASN A 53 11.63 49.94 66.91
N ASN A 54 11.56 51.08 67.60
CA ASN A 54 10.76 51.29 68.79
C ASN A 54 9.41 51.99 68.54
N VAL A 55 9.05 52.25 67.27
CA VAL A 55 7.78 52.81 66.83
C VAL A 55 6.98 51.72 66.10
N SER A 56 5.68 51.60 66.38
CA SER A 56 4.81 50.70 65.61
C SER A 56 4.58 51.29 64.22
N LEU A 57 4.99 50.59 63.15
CA LEU A 57 4.84 51.03 61.76
C LEU A 57 3.46 50.73 61.15
N ASN A 58 2.50 50.29 61.96
CA ASN A 58 1.11 50.11 61.52
C ASN A 58 0.45 51.48 61.39
N ILE A 59 0.55 52.10 60.21
CA ILE A 59 -0.19 53.32 59.86
C ILE A 59 -1.65 52.92 59.58
N SER A 60 -2.56 53.35 60.44
CA SER A 60 -4.01 53.21 60.23
C SER A 60 -4.55 54.31 59.30
N ILE A 61 -5.81 54.18 58.87
CA ILE A 61 -6.50 55.22 58.09
C ILE A 61 -6.57 56.55 58.87
N ALA A 62 -6.72 56.47 60.20
CA ALA A 62 -6.69 57.63 61.08
C ALA A 62 -5.31 58.32 61.08
N ASP A 63 -4.23 57.55 61.02
CA ASP A 63 -2.86 58.09 60.97
C ASP A 63 -2.54 58.77 59.63
N MET A 64 -3.29 58.46 58.57
CA MET A 64 -3.17 59.12 57.25
C MET A 64 -3.91 60.46 57.17
N ASN A 65 -4.63 60.88 58.22
CA ASN A 65 -5.43 62.11 58.26
C ASN A 65 -6.42 62.24 57.08
N ILE A 66 -7.01 61.11 56.68
CA ILE A 66 -8.10 61.06 55.70
C ILE A 66 -9.38 60.60 56.39
N VAL A 67 -10.52 61.04 55.87
CA VAL A 67 -11.82 60.50 56.33
C VAL A 67 -11.93 59.07 55.84
N ASP A 68 -12.31 58.16 56.74
CA ASP A 68 -12.49 56.74 56.41
C ASP A 68 -13.58 56.54 55.37
N GLY A 69 -13.42 55.50 54.56
CA GLY A 69 -14.35 55.12 53.50
C GLY A 69 -15.42 54.15 53.99
N THR A 70 -16.31 53.77 53.08
CA THR A 70 -17.21 52.63 53.26
C THR A 70 -16.61 51.38 52.60
N ASN A 71 -17.06 50.21 53.05
CA ASN A 71 -16.57 48.93 52.55
C ASN A 71 -16.70 48.83 51.01
N GLY A 72 -15.61 48.47 50.34
CA GLY A 72 -15.55 48.36 48.88
C GLY A 72 -15.16 49.64 48.14
N GLN A 73 -14.97 50.77 48.84
CA GLN A 73 -14.32 51.95 48.25
C GLN A 73 -12.81 51.74 48.12
N PHE A 74 -12.19 52.44 47.17
CA PHE A 74 -10.75 52.46 46.98
C PHE A 74 -10.20 53.84 47.29
N LEU A 75 -8.92 53.90 47.66
CA LEU A 75 -8.23 55.17 47.89
C LEU A 75 -7.79 55.77 46.55
N GLN A 76 -8.16 57.02 46.30
CA GLN A 76 -7.75 57.78 45.12
C GLN A 76 -7.02 59.07 45.53
N THR A 77 -6.31 59.67 44.57
CA THR A 77 -5.79 61.04 44.71
C THR A 77 -6.53 61.97 43.77
N ASN A 78 -6.69 63.24 44.15
CA ASN A 78 -7.25 64.27 43.26
C ASN A 78 -6.19 64.88 42.30
N GLY A 79 -5.01 64.27 42.18
CA GLY A 79 -3.87 64.81 41.42
C GLY A 79 -3.26 66.09 42.01
N SER A 80 -3.75 66.59 43.15
CA SER A 80 -3.31 67.81 43.82
C SER A 80 -2.84 67.57 45.26
N GLY A 81 -2.48 66.32 45.58
CA GLY A 81 -1.93 65.93 46.88
C GLY A 81 -2.95 65.59 47.96
N THR A 82 -4.25 65.54 47.64
CA THR A 82 -5.30 65.05 48.57
C THR A 82 -5.66 63.62 48.24
N MET A 83 -5.68 62.75 49.27
CA MET A 83 -6.21 61.39 49.16
C MET A 83 -7.65 61.33 49.68
N SER A 84 -8.52 60.57 49.02
CA SER A 84 -9.89 60.32 49.49
C SER A 84 -10.39 58.95 49.04
N PHE A 85 -11.37 58.40 49.74
CA PHE A 85 -12.06 57.19 49.27
C PHE A 85 -13.11 57.53 48.22
N ALA A 86 -13.20 56.70 47.18
CA ALA A 86 -14.18 56.84 46.12
C ALA A 86 -14.84 55.51 45.78
N THR A 87 -16.06 55.61 45.26
CA THR A 87 -16.75 54.48 44.61
C THR A 87 -16.26 54.37 43.17
N ILE A 88 -16.05 53.15 42.69
CA ILE A 88 -15.87 52.90 41.27
C ILE A 88 -17.21 53.15 40.59
N ASP A 89 -17.31 54.21 39.79
CA ASP A 89 -18.49 54.49 38.98
C ASP A 89 -18.56 53.51 37.79
N ALA A 90 -19.27 52.40 37.99
CA ALA A 90 -19.55 51.42 36.95
C ALA A 90 -20.79 51.79 36.08
N SER A 91 -21.40 52.96 36.30
CA SER A 91 -22.60 53.40 35.57
C SER A 91 -22.29 54.21 34.31
N SER A 92 -21.05 54.71 34.17
CA SER A 92 -20.55 55.26 32.92
C SER A 92 -20.00 54.14 32.02
N THR A 93 -20.29 54.20 30.72
CA THR A 93 -20.15 53.13 29.71
C THR A 93 -18.72 52.68 29.39
N ALA A 94 -17.73 53.00 30.21
CA ALA A 94 -16.35 52.61 29.95
C ALA A 94 -15.56 52.41 31.25
N VAL A 95 -15.76 51.28 31.91
CA VAL A 95 -14.67 50.65 32.68
C VAL A 95 -13.71 49.94 31.71
N GLY A 96 -13.27 50.67 30.68
CA GLY A 96 -12.34 50.21 29.64
C GLY A 96 -10.91 50.24 30.17
N GLY A 97 -10.56 49.24 30.96
CA GLY A 97 -9.17 48.93 31.31
C GLY A 97 -8.65 47.72 30.52
N ASP A 98 -7.37 47.39 30.73
CA ASP A 98 -6.81 46.12 30.31
C ASP A 98 -7.48 44.96 31.07
N VAL A 99 -8.26 44.18 30.33
CA VAL A 99 -9.02 43.00 30.80
C VAL A 99 -8.09 41.84 31.15
N THR A 100 -6.79 41.92 30.85
CA THR A 100 -5.81 40.86 31.16
C THR A 100 -5.35 40.81 32.63
N GLY A 101 -5.82 41.74 33.47
CA GLY A 101 -5.56 41.75 34.91
C GLY A 101 -6.38 40.73 35.73
N THR A 102 -5.98 40.49 36.98
CA THR A 102 -6.58 39.52 37.93
C THR A 102 -7.86 40.01 38.62
N VAL A 103 -8.77 40.67 37.89
CA VAL A 103 -10.11 40.97 38.41
C VAL A 103 -11.03 39.75 38.22
N SER A 104 -11.56 39.24 39.34
CA SER A 104 -12.04 37.86 39.47
C SER A 104 -13.34 37.47 38.75
N ASN A 105 -13.97 38.31 37.91
CA ASN A 105 -15.23 37.94 37.23
C ASN A 105 -15.66 38.88 36.09
N ILE A 106 -14.82 39.12 35.08
CA ILE A 106 -15.30 39.81 33.87
C ILE A 106 -16.30 38.87 33.16
N GLN A 107 -17.60 39.16 33.33
CA GLN A 107 -18.69 38.44 32.70
C GLN A 107 -19.23 39.26 31.54
N ILE A 108 -19.17 38.68 30.34
CA ILE A 108 -19.95 39.18 29.21
C ILE A 108 -21.38 38.69 29.44
N ALA A 109 -22.30 39.59 29.76
CA ALA A 109 -23.70 39.20 29.94
C ALA A 109 -24.27 38.58 28.66
N ALA A 110 -25.18 37.62 28.81
CA ALA A 110 -25.79 36.92 27.68
C ALA A 110 -26.38 37.93 26.68
N ASN A 111 -26.16 37.69 25.39
CA ASN A 111 -26.65 38.52 24.28
C ASN A 111 -26.14 39.98 24.30
N LYS A 112 -24.95 40.24 24.87
CA LYS A 112 -24.34 41.60 24.87
C LYS A 112 -23.25 41.84 23.83
N VAL A 113 -22.69 40.79 23.24
CA VAL A 113 -21.73 40.96 22.13
C VAL A 113 -22.51 40.85 20.83
N GLY A 114 -22.83 41.99 20.24
CA GLY A 114 -23.43 42.13 18.92
C GLY A 114 -22.46 42.74 17.92
N ILE A 115 -23.00 43.24 16.81
CA ILE A 115 -22.23 43.82 15.69
C ILE A 115 -21.40 45.04 16.11
N ALA A 116 -21.91 45.84 17.05
CA ALA A 116 -21.26 47.06 17.52
C ALA A 116 -20.04 46.71 18.39
N GLU A 117 -20.18 45.73 19.29
CA GLU A 117 -19.08 45.24 20.12
C GLU A 117 -18.01 44.50 19.31
N LEU A 118 -18.40 43.82 18.24
CA LEU A 118 -17.48 43.16 17.31
C LEU A 118 -16.81 44.12 16.32
N ASN A 119 -17.21 45.41 16.30
CA ASN A 119 -16.75 46.43 15.36
C ASN A 119 -16.81 45.97 13.89
N VAL A 120 -17.93 45.34 13.53
CA VAL A 120 -18.23 44.93 12.16
C VAL A 120 -19.49 45.64 11.68
N SER A 121 -19.53 45.99 10.40
CA SER A 121 -20.79 46.42 9.77
C SER A 121 -21.80 45.28 9.83
N ASP A 122 -23.09 45.60 9.99
CA ASP A 122 -24.14 44.58 10.01
C ASP A 122 -24.19 43.80 8.68
N GLY A 123 -24.54 42.53 8.78
CA GLY A 123 -24.71 41.65 7.64
C GLY A 123 -26.14 41.64 7.11
N THR A 124 -26.36 40.86 6.05
CA THR A 124 -27.68 40.44 5.59
C THR A 124 -27.98 39.01 6.03
N ALA A 125 -29.25 38.59 5.96
CA ALA A 125 -29.66 37.23 6.28
C ALA A 125 -28.84 36.19 5.49
N ASN A 126 -28.48 35.08 6.13
CA ASN A 126 -27.67 33.98 5.58
C ASN A 126 -26.20 34.32 5.31
N GLN A 127 -25.67 35.39 5.91
CA GLN A 127 -24.24 35.64 5.99
C GLN A 127 -23.63 35.00 7.25
N PHE A 128 -22.35 34.66 7.18
CA PHE A 128 -21.57 34.20 8.32
C PHE A 128 -20.44 35.19 8.62
N LEU A 129 -20.00 35.21 9.88
CA LEU A 129 -18.85 36.02 10.28
C LEU A 129 -17.55 35.29 9.88
N LYS A 130 -16.67 35.96 9.15
CA LYS A 130 -15.39 35.43 8.67
C LYS A 130 -14.22 36.33 9.07
N THR A 131 -13.02 35.76 9.04
CA THR A 131 -11.75 36.51 9.14
C THR A 131 -11.15 36.71 7.76
N ASP A 132 -10.38 37.78 7.56
CA ASP A 132 -9.55 38.01 6.37
C ASP A 132 -8.15 37.36 6.46
N GLY A 133 -7.88 36.57 7.51
CA GLY A 133 -6.56 36.00 7.79
C GLY A 133 -5.52 37.00 8.31
N SER A 134 -5.86 38.29 8.38
CA SER A 134 -5.03 39.38 8.91
C SER A 134 -5.61 40.00 10.19
N GLY A 135 -6.68 39.40 10.73
CA GLY A 135 -7.31 39.74 12.00
C GLY A 135 -8.55 40.61 11.90
N ALA A 136 -9.00 41.00 10.70
CA ALA A 136 -10.26 41.71 10.52
C ALA A 136 -11.43 40.73 10.43
N LEU A 137 -12.53 41.05 11.14
CA LEU A 137 -13.80 40.33 11.05
C LEU A 137 -14.73 41.04 10.06
N SER A 138 -15.49 40.28 9.28
CA SER A 138 -16.53 40.81 8.37
C SER A 138 -17.60 39.77 8.09
N PHE A 139 -18.81 40.18 7.71
CA PHE A 139 -19.81 39.25 7.20
C PHE A 139 -19.51 38.88 5.74
N GLY A 140 -19.49 37.59 5.47
CA GLY A 140 -19.40 37.03 4.11
C GLY A 140 -20.71 36.40 3.71
N THR A 141 -21.13 36.58 2.46
CA THR A 141 -22.11 35.69 1.85
C THR A 141 -21.53 34.27 1.81
N VAL A 142 -22.38 33.27 2.07
CA VAL A 142 -22.09 31.91 1.64
C VAL A 142 -22.17 31.93 0.11
N VAL A 143 -21.05 32.23 -0.53
CA VAL A 143 -20.91 32.05 -1.98
C VAL A 143 -21.00 30.54 -2.23
N THR A 144 -21.61 30.15 -3.34
CA THR A 144 -21.99 28.80 -3.77
C THR A 144 -20.91 27.72 -3.80
N ASP A 145 -19.76 27.94 -3.19
CA ASP A 145 -18.76 26.93 -2.88
C ASP A 145 -17.76 27.54 -1.87
N PRO A 146 -17.95 27.43 -0.54
CA PRO A 146 -16.76 27.31 0.27
C PRO A 146 -16.14 26.00 -0.17
N THR A 147 -14.93 26.02 -0.71
CA THR A 147 -14.10 24.84 -1.01
C THR A 147 -13.80 24.07 0.28
N MET A 148 -14.84 23.54 0.90
CA MET A 148 -14.82 22.44 1.82
C MET A 148 -14.77 21.23 0.91
N GLY A 149 -13.55 20.86 0.51
CA GLY A 149 -13.29 19.63 -0.24
C GLY A 149 -13.68 18.40 0.57
N GLY A 150 -14.98 18.17 0.72
CA GLY A 150 -15.60 17.14 1.51
C GLY A 150 -16.66 16.40 0.71
N ASP A 151 -16.86 15.15 1.09
CA ASP A 151 -17.78 14.19 0.48
C ASP A 151 -19.21 14.76 0.35
N VAL A 152 -19.86 14.45 -0.78
CA VAL A 152 -21.20 14.96 -1.16
C VAL A 152 -22.31 14.36 -0.26
N GLY A 153 -21.97 13.45 0.66
CA GLY A 153 -22.90 12.76 1.57
C GLY A 153 -23.30 13.51 2.85
N GLY A 154 -22.89 14.76 3.06
CA GLY A 154 -23.19 15.54 4.28
C GLY A 154 -24.59 16.18 4.33
N THR A 155 -25.20 16.22 5.52
CA THR A 155 -26.60 16.69 5.73
C THR A 155 -26.79 18.20 5.86
N THR A 156 -25.74 19.02 5.67
CA THR A 156 -25.81 20.48 5.94
C THR A 156 -25.80 21.36 4.69
N SER A 157 -25.71 20.77 3.50
CA SER A 157 -25.80 21.52 2.24
C SER A 157 -26.76 20.80 1.29
N ALA A 158 -27.53 21.56 0.52
CA ALA A 158 -28.27 21.06 -0.63
C ALA A 158 -27.25 20.61 -1.70
N SER A 159 -26.60 19.48 -1.45
CA SER A 159 -25.58 18.91 -2.31
C SER A 159 -26.29 18.37 -3.54
N VAL A 160 -26.45 19.24 -4.52
CA VAL A 160 -26.98 18.91 -5.84
C VAL A 160 -25.79 18.85 -6.77
N ILE A 161 -25.64 17.73 -7.49
CA ILE A 161 -24.80 17.73 -8.68
C ILE A 161 -25.51 18.65 -9.68
N GLN A 162 -25.04 19.90 -9.76
CA GLN A 162 -25.65 20.89 -10.63
C GLN A 162 -25.59 20.41 -12.08
N ALA A 163 -26.54 20.85 -12.91
CA ALA A 163 -26.49 20.56 -14.34
C ALA A 163 -25.15 21.05 -14.92
N GLY A 164 -24.40 20.14 -15.57
CA GLY A 164 -23.07 20.42 -16.10
C GLY A 164 -21.90 20.24 -15.12
N ALA A 165 -22.15 19.89 -13.85
CA ALA A 165 -21.08 19.73 -12.85
C ALA A 165 -20.20 18.49 -13.09
N VAL A 166 -20.73 17.43 -13.71
CA VAL A 166 -19.91 16.33 -14.23
C VAL A 166 -19.56 16.63 -15.67
N GLU A 167 -18.39 17.22 -15.87
CA GLU A 167 -17.87 17.46 -17.21
C GLU A 167 -17.27 16.19 -17.81
N GLY A 168 -17.24 16.12 -19.14
CA GLY A 168 -16.60 15.01 -19.85
C GLY A 168 -15.15 14.80 -19.42
N SER A 169 -14.44 15.82 -18.95
CA SER A 169 -13.08 15.75 -18.37
C SER A 169 -13.00 14.88 -17.11
N MET A 170 -14.09 14.78 -16.32
CA MET A 170 -14.16 14.12 -15.02
C MET A 170 -14.49 12.62 -15.09
N LEU A 171 -15.03 12.15 -16.20
CA LEU A 171 -15.23 10.72 -16.44
C LEU A 171 -13.85 10.05 -16.67
N THR A 172 -13.72 8.73 -16.51
CA THR A 172 -12.54 8.02 -17.03
C THR A 172 -12.69 7.81 -18.54
N ALA A 173 -11.58 7.77 -19.31
CA ALA A 173 -11.64 7.63 -20.77
C ALA A 173 -12.56 6.50 -21.28
N ALA A 174 -12.65 5.40 -20.53
CA ALA A 174 -13.53 4.25 -20.82
C ALA A 174 -15.04 4.56 -20.76
N LEU A 175 -15.47 5.62 -20.08
CA LEU A 175 -16.87 6.09 -20.05
C LEU A 175 -17.11 7.30 -20.95
N LYS A 176 -16.07 7.90 -21.56
CA LYS A 176 -16.19 9.13 -22.36
C LYS A 176 -16.48 8.90 -23.82
N GLN A 177 -16.01 7.80 -24.38
CA GLN A 177 -15.93 7.67 -25.82
C GLN A 177 -16.26 6.25 -26.22
N PHE A 178 -17.51 6.02 -26.59
CA PHE A 178 -17.81 4.95 -27.51
C PHE A 178 -17.13 5.32 -28.83
N THR A 179 -16.21 4.49 -29.30
CA THR A 179 -15.60 4.70 -30.62
C THR A 179 -16.68 4.46 -31.67
N GLU A 180 -16.88 5.42 -32.56
CA GLU A 180 -17.83 5.34 -33.67
C GLU A 180 -17.06 5.42 -34.98
N ASP A 181 -17.25 4.42 -35.85
CA ASP A 181 -16.82 4.46 -37.23
C ASP A 181 -18.03 4.78 -38.13
N THR A 182 -17.91 5.81 -38.98
CA THR A 182 -18.94 6.16 -39.97
C THR A 182 -18.41 5.91 -41.39
N PHE A 183 -19.22 5.25 -42.22
CA PHE A 183 -18.95 5.03 -43.64
C PHE A 183 -20.16 5.39 -44.50
N THR A 184 -19.93 5.51 -45.80
CA THR A 184 -21.00 5.70 -46.80
C THR A 184 -21.01 4.51 -47.75
N GLY A 185 -22.16 3.84 -47.87
CA GLY A 185 -22.36 2.78 -48.84
C GLY A 185 -22.32 3.30 -50.27
N ASP A 186 -21.78 2.51 -51.18
CA ASP A 186 -21.68 2.81 -52.61
C ASP A 186 -22.45 1.80 -53.49
N GLY A 187 -23.07 0.79 -52.87
CA GLY A 187 -23.75 -0.31 -53.56
C GLY A 187 -22.82 -1.39 -54.12
N ALA A 188 -21.51 -1.31 -53.89
CA ALA A 188 -20.52 -2.27 -54.41
C ALA A 188 -19.54 -2.79 -53.33
N THR A 189 -19.04 -1.92 -52.46
CA THR A 189 -18.09 -2.21 -51.40
C THR A 189 -18.79 -2.94 -50.26
N THR A 190 -18.25 -4.09 -49.87
CA THR A 190 -18.77 -4.89 -48.74
C THR A 190 -17.91 -4.77 -47.48
N THR A 191 -16.63 -4.41 -47.60
CA THR A 191 -15.68 -4.39 -46.49
C THR A 191 -15.18 -2.98 -46.20
N PHE A 192 -15.20 -2.60 -44.92
CA PHE A 192 -14.79 -1.29 -44.41
C PHE A 192 -13.76 -1.47 -43.29
N THR A 193 -12.80 -0.53 -43.18
CA THR A 193 -11.75 -0.57 -42.15
C THR A 193 -12.18 0.22 -40.93
N LEU A 194 -12.21 -0.41 -39.76
CA LEU A 194 -12.55 0.20 -38.47
C LEU A 194 -11.34 0.97 -37.90
N THR A 195 -11.58 2.08 -37.20
CA THR A 195 -10.53 2.88 -36.54
C THR A 195 -10.06 2.30 -35.21
N SER A 196 -10.80 1.33 -34.67
CA SER A 196 -10.46 0.60 -33.44
C SER A 196 -10.63 -0.91 -33.63
N ILE A 197 -10.02 -1.67 -32.72
CA ILE A 197 -10.09 -3.13 -32.72
C ILE A 197 -11.48 -3.59 -32.29
N ALA A 198 -12.14 -4.37 -33.15
CA ALA A 198 -13.32 -5.14 -32.81
C ALA A 198 -12.93 -6.61 -32.59
N ALA A 199 -13.03 -7.09 -31.35
CA ALA A 199 -12.64 -8.46 -30.98
C ALA A 199 -13.65 -9.53 -31.41
N ALA A 200 -14.91 -9.14 -31.59
CA ALA A 200 -16.02 -10.02 -32.02
C ALA A 200 -17.19 -9.19 -32.56
N THR A 201 -18.07 -9.78 -33.36
CA THR A 201 -19.23 -9.08 -33.96
C THR A 201 -20.24 -8.57 -32.93
N ASN A 202 -20.33 -9.19 -31.75
CA ASN A 202 -21.18 -8.76 -30.64
C ASN A 202 -20.59 -7.58 -29.82
N ALA A 203 -19.35 -7.20 -30.09
CA ALA A 203 -18.74 -6.00 -29.51
C ALA A 203 -19.17 -4.71 -30.25
N LEU A 204 -19.92 -4.86 -31.34
CA LEU A 204 -20.35 -3.76 -32.20
C LEU A 204 -21.88 -3.66 -32.23
N MET A 205 -22.37 -2.43 -32.21
CA MET A 205 -23.71 -2.11 -32.69
C MET A 205 -23.58 -1.47 -34.07
N VAL A 206 -24.08 -2.14 -35.09
CA VAL A 206 -23.95 -1.71 -36.49
C VAL A 206 -25.31 -1.25 -36.99
N SER A 207 -25.38 -0.12 -37.66
CA SER A 207 -26.60 0.35 -38.32
C SER A 207 -26.32 0.85 -39.75
N ILE A 208 -27.32 0.69 -40.62
CA ILE A 208 -27.33 1.21 -41.99
C ILE A 208 -28.60 2.05 -42.12
N ASP A 209 -28.45 3.34 -42.43
CA ASP A 209 -29.54 4.33 -42.46
C ASP A 209 -30.41 4.34 -41.19
N GLY A 210 -29.76 4.13 -40.03
CA GLY A 210 -30.42 4.06 -38.73
C GLY A 210 -31.08 2.72 -38.41
N ILE A 211 -31.07 1.74 -39.32
CA ILE A 211 -31.58 0.39 -39.08
C ILE A 211 -30.45 -0.47 -38.51
N VAL A 212 -30.61 -0.94 -37.26
CA VAL A 212 -29.65 -1.84 -36.61
C VAL A 212 -29.59 -3.18 -37.34
N GLN A 213 -28.39 -3.61 -37.68
CA GLN A 213 -28.12 -4.85 -38.38
C GLN A 213 -27.88 -5.99 -37.37
N PRO A 214 -28.45 -7.18 -37.60
CA PRO A 214 -28.12 -8.34 -36.78
C PRO A 214 -26.67 -8.76 -37.02
N THR A 215 -26.05 -9.43 -36.03
CA THR A 215 -24.68 -9.94 -36.14
C THR A 215 -24.48 -11.00 -37.23
N SER A 216 -25.57 -11.49 -37.85
CA SER A 216 -25.52 -12.38 -39.02
C SER A 216 -25.38 -11.63 -40.35
N ALA A 217 -25.62 -10.32 -40.39
CA ALA A 217 -25.53 -9.49 -41.60
C ALA A 217 -24.11 -8.97 -41.88
N PHE A 218 -23.18 -9.21 -40.95
CA PHE A 218 -21.79 -8.79 -41.09
C PHE A 218 -20.83 -9.76 -40.36
N ALA A 219 -19.57 -9.75 -40.78
CA ALA A 219 -18.47 -10.49 -40.19
C ALA A 219 -17.26 -9.56 -39.96
N LEU A 220 -16.27 -10.05 -39.20
CA LEU A 220 -15.00 -9.35 -38.99
C LEU A 220 -13.86 -10.17 -39.63
N PRO A 221 -13.51 -9.93 -40.91
CA PRO A 221 -12.41 -10.63 -41.58
C PRO A 221 -11.06 -10.44 -40.87
N THR A 222 -10.86 -9.26 -40.28
CA THR A 222 -9.75 -8.94 -39.39
C THR A 222 -10.29 -8.17 -38.18
N SER A 223 -9.46 -8.02 -37.14
CA SER A 223 -9.83 -7.25 -35.95
C SER A 223 -10.05 -5.76 -36.21
N THR A 224 -9.71 -5.25 -37.40
CA THR A 224 -9.88 -3.84 -37.79
C THR A 224 -10.69 -3.71 -39.08
N SER A 225 -11.47 -4.72 -39.46
CA SER A 225 -12.36 -4.64 -40.62
C SER A 225 -13.72 -5.25 -40.33
N ILE A 226 -14.75 -4.66 -40.93
CA ILE A 226 -16.11 -5.19 -40.94
C ILE A 226 -16.51 -5.47 -42.38
N GLN A 227 -17.13 -6.61 -42.63
CA GLN A 227 -17.65 -6.99 -43.95
C GLN A 227 -19.13 -7.32 -43.87
N PHE A 228 -19.95 -6.64 -44.67
CA PHE A 228 -21.38 -6.91 -44.82
C PHE A 228 -21.62 -8.06 -45.81
N THR A 229 -22.65 -8.86 -45.56
CA THR A 229 -23.04 -9.98 -46.45
C THR A 229 -23.59 -9.53 -47.80
N ALA A 230 -24.08 -8.29 -47.87
CA ALA A 230 -24.47 -7.60 -49.09
C ALA A 230 -23.93 -6.18 -49.07
N ALA A 231 -23.55 -5.63 -50.22
CA ALA A 231 -23.03 -4.27 -50.29
C ALA A 231 -24.10 -3.27 -49.80
N PRO A 232 -23.80 -2.43 -48.80
CA PRO A 232 -24.74 -1.41 -48.34
C PRO A 232 -25.15 -0.51 -49.51
N PRO A 233 -26.46 -0.17 -49.63
CA PRO A 233 -26.97 0.62 -50.75
C PRO A 233 -26.21 1.93 -50.97
N SER A 234 -26.18 2.41 -52.21
CA SER A 234 -25.51 3.68 -52.53
C SER A 234 -26.08 4.83 -51.70
N SER A 235 -25.18 5.64 -51.15
CA SER A 235 -25.46 6.77 -50.25
C SER A 235 -26.02 6.40 -48.87
N SER A 236 -26.13 5.12 -48.51
CA SER A 236 -26.55 4.73 -47.17
C SER A 236 -25.49 5.09 -46.13
N LYS A 237 -25.90 5.63 -44.97
CA LYS A 237 -24.99 5.94 -43.86
C LYS A 237 -24.81 4.69 -43.01
N ILE A 238 -23.57 4.23 -42.90
CA ILE A 238 -23.18 3.11 -42.06
C ILE A 238 -22.58 3.68 -40.77
N ILE A 239 -23.08 3.24 -39.62
CA ILE A 239 -22.53 3.60 -38.30
C ILE A 239 -22.18 2.31 -37.57
N VAL A 240 -20.94 2.22 -37.10
CA VAL A 240 -20.43 1.11 -36.29
C VAL A 240 -20.00 1.66 -34.93
N LEU A 241 -20.78 1.36 -33.90
CA LEU A 241 -20.50 1.78 -32.53
C LEU A 241 -19.82 0.64 -31.76
N HIS A 242 -18.67 0.92 -31.16
CA HIS A 242 -17.94 -0.03 -30.32
C HIS A 242 -18.49 0.02 -28.89
N LEU A 243 -19.10 -1.07 -28.41
CA LEU A 243 -19.89 -1.08 -27.17
C LEU A 243 -19.10 -1.26 -25.86
N GLY A 244 -17.80 -1.59 -25.93
CA GLY A 244 -16.88 -1.58 -24.78
C GLY A 244 -17.14 -2.64 -23.69
N PHE A 245 -16.32 -3.69 -23.69
CA PHE A 245 -15.50 -4.20 -22.57
C PHE A 245 -14.66 -5.34 -23.16
N GLN A 246 -13.36 -5.26 -22.96
CA GLN A 246 -12.38 -6.20 -23.49
C GLN A 246 -12.45 -7.51 -22.70
N SER A 247 -13.19 -8.51 -23.16
CA SER A 247 -12.85 -9.89 -22.84
C SER A 247 -11.92 -10.39 -23.96
N THR A 248 -10.63 -10.18 -23.76
CA THR A 248 -9.60 -10.91 -24.52
C THR A 248 -9.61 -12.35 -24.04
N VAL A 249 -10.59 -13.14 -24.46
CA VAL A 249 -10.35 -14.58 -24.59
C VAL A 249 -9.56 -14.78 -25.89
N SER A 250 -8.35 -14.22 -25.93
CA SER A 250 -7.40 -14.50 -26.99
C SER A 250 -6.71 -15.82 -26.68
N THR A 251 -6.09 -16.42 -27.70
CA THR A 251 -5.03 -17.40 -27.47
C THR A 251 -4.03 -16.81 -26.45
N PRO A 252 -3.64 -17.57 -25.40
CA PRO A 252 -2.59 -17.12 -24.50
C PRO A 252 -1.33 -16.77 -25.30
N ALA A 253 -0.66 -15.68 -24.95
CA ALA A 253 0.63 -15.35 -25.54
C ALA A 253 1.68 -16.43 -25.22
N ASP A 254 2.72 -16.53 -26.04
CA ASP A 254 3.82 -17.47 -25.80
C ASP A 254 4.43 -17.26 -24.40
N GLY A 255 4.57 -18.36 -23.65
CA GLY A 255 5.06 -18.34 -22.28
C GLY A 255 4.08 -17.79 -21.22
N ALA A 256 2.89 -17.33 -21.61
CA ALA A 256 1.91 -16.81 -20.65
C ALA A 256 1.35 -17.89 -19.73
N ILE A 257 1.33 -19.16 -20.15
CA ILE A 257 0.93 -20.29 -19.32
C ILE A 257 2.17 -20.79 -18.55
N THR A 258 2.29 -20.34 -17.30
CA THR A 258 3.35 -20.78 -16.38
C THR A 258 2.90 -21.99 -15.57
N THR A 259 3.83 -22.66 -14.90
CA THR A 259 3.53 -23.81 -14.03
C THR A 259 2.50 -23.47 -12.96
N ALA A 260 2.59 -22.29 -12.33
CA ALA A 260 1.62 -21.85 -11.32
C ALA A 260 0.19 -21.63 -11.86
N LYS A 261 0.03 -21.44 -13.18
CA LYS A 261 -1.27 -21.29 -13.84
C LYS A 261 -1.89 -22.63 -14.23
N LEU A 262 -1.12 -23.72 -14.19
CA LEU A 262 -1.59 -25.08 -14.39
C LEU A 262 -1.79 -25.74 -13.03
N GLY A 263 -3.05 -25.97 -12.65
CA GLY A 263 -3.35 -26.80 -11.49
C GLY A 263 -2.77 -28.22 -11.64
N GLY A 264 -2.61 -28.93 -10.52
CA GLY A 264 -2.27 -30.35 -10.56
C GLY A 264 -3.27 -31.11 -11.43
N ASN A 265 -2.76 -31.98 -12.33
CA ASN A 265 -3.54 -32.73 -13.31
C ASN A 265 -4.28 -31.90 -14.38
N ALA A 266 -3.95 -30.60 -14.55
CA ALA A 266 -4.56 -29.78 -15.60
C ALA A 266 -4.23 -30.28 -17.03
N VAL A 267 -3.07 -30.91 -17.21
CA VAL A 267 -2.66 -31.56 -18.47
C VAL A 267 -2.79 -33.07 -18.28
N THR A 268 -3.86 -33.65 -18.85
CA THR A 268 -4.14 -35.09 -18.81
C THR A 268 -3.73 -35.78 -20.11
N ASP A 269 -3.74 -37.11 -20.14
CA ASP A 269 -3.43 -37.89 -21.34
C ASP A 269 -4.30 -37.48 -22.55
N ALA A 270 -5.58 -37.18 -22.33
CA ALA A 270 -6.47 -36.68 -23.38
C ALA A 270 -6.03 -35.32 -23.94
N LYS A 271 -5.34 -34.49 -23.14
CA LYS A 271 -4.76 -33.21 -23.57
C LYS A 271 -3.38 -33.38 -24.24
N LEU A 272 -2.74 -34.53 -24.07
CA LEU A 272 -1.49 -34.94 -24.72
C LEU A 272 -1.72 -35.93 -25.87
N SER A 273 -2.97 -36.23 -26.23
CA SER A 273 -3.29 -37.06 -27.40
C SER A 273 -2.90 -36.33 -28.67
N SER A 274 -2.31 -37.02 -29.65
CA SER A 274 -2.13 -36.44 -30.99
C SER A 274 -3.51 -36.16 -31.60
N SER A 275 -3.62 -35.04 -32.31
CA SER A 275 -4.83 -34.68 -33.05
C SER A 275 -5.00 -35.66 -34.22
N VAL A 276 -6.21 -36.20 -34.39
CA VAL A 276 -6.57 -37.20 -35.40
C VAL A 276 -6.40 -36.75 -36.86
N GLY A 277 -5.99 -35.50 -37.12
CA GLY A 277 -5.76 -34.97 -38.47
C GLY A 277 -4.36 -34.38 -38.74
N THR A 278 -3.49 -34.26 -37.73
CA THR A 278 -2.18 -33.57 -37.86
C THR A 278 -1.08 -34.34 -37.13
N ASP A 279 -0.96 -35.63 -37.47
CA ASP A 279 0.01 -36.56 -36.85
C ASP A 279 1.49 -36.18 -37.09
N ALA A 280 1.74 -35.15 -37.90
CA ALA A 280 3.06 -34.55 -38.11
C ALA A 280 3.62 -33.82 -36.87
N GLN A 281 2.78 -33.48 -35.89
CA GLN A 281 3.18 -32.77 -34.66
C GLN A 281 2.66 -33.54 -33.44
N ARG A 282 3.20 -34.75 -33.21
CA ARG A 282 2.95 -35.53 -31.99
C ARG A 282 3.08 -34.61 -30.77
N ALA A 283 2.15 -34.70 -29.83
CA ALA A 283 2.15 -33.86 -28.62
C ALA A 283 3.48 -33.99 -27.84
N VAL A 284 4.08 -35.18 -27.88
CA VAL A 284 5.46 -35.43 -27.43
C VAL A 284 6.30 -35.87 -28.64
N THR A 285 7.26 -35.03 -29.05
CA THR A 285 8.26 -35.34 -30.08
C THR A 285 9.61 -35.66 -29.44
N THR A 286 10.61 -36.08 -30.23
CA THR A 286 11.98 -36.27 -29.73
C THR A 286 12.55 -35.00 -29.08
N ASN A 287 12.22 -33.81 -29.60
CA ASN A 287 12.67 -32.54 -29.02
C ASN A 287 12.03 -32.23 -27.65
N HIS A 288 10.95 -32.92 -27.29
CA HIS A 288 10.29 -32.79 -25.98
C HIS A 288 10.90 -33.73 -24.94
N ILE A 289 11.68 -34.73 -25.37
CA ILE A 289 12.35 -35.71 -24.51
C ILE A 289 13.83 -35.34 -24.47
N ARG A 290 14.33 -34.96 -23.29
CA ARG A 290 15.77 -34.71 -23.11
C ARG A 290 16.56 -36.01 -23.28
N ASP A 291 17.82 -35.89 -23.66
CA ASP A 291 18.76 -37.02 -23.65
C ASP A 291 18.73 -37.70 -22.27
N ASP A 292 18.73 -39.04 -22.28
CA ASP A 292 18.63 -39.92 -21.11
C ASP A 292 17.35 -39.77 -20.27
N ALA A 293 16.34 -39.02 -20.73
CA ALA A 293 15.09 -38.88 -19.99
C ALA A 293 14.32 -40.20 -19.89
N VAL A 294 14.45 -41.11 -20.87
CA VAL A 294 13.85 -42.45 -20.84
C VAL A 294 14.82 -43.44 -20.23
N THR A 295 14.68 -43.68 -18.93
CA THR A 295 15.51 -44.63 -18.17
C THR A 295 14.86 -46.02 -18.16
N THR A 296 15.63 -47.07 -17.79
CA THR A 296 15.10 -48.44 -17.68
C THR A 296 13.88 -48.54 -16.78
N ALA A 297 13.82 -47.78 -15.68
CA ALA A 297 12.65 -47.73 -14.79
C ALA A 297 11.37 -47.16 -15.45
N LYS A 298 11.51 -46.41 -16.55
CA LYS A 298 10.36 -45.89 -17.33
C LYS A 298 9.91 -46.86 -18.43
N ILE A 299 10.69 -47.90 -18.71
CA ILE A 299 10.36 -48.93 -19.69
C ILE A 299 9.84 -50.13 -18.90
N ALA A 300 8.55 -50.42 -19.02
CA ALA A 300 7.97 -51.60 -18.38
C ALA A 300 8.61 -52.88 -18.93
N ALA A 301 8.64 -53.95 -18.13
CA ALA A 301 9.12 -55.25 -18.58
C ALA A 301 8.33 -55.69 -19.83
N ASN A 302 9.04 -56.16 -20.85
CA ASN A 302 8.50 -56.56 -22.15
C ASN A 302 7.83 -55.43 -22.97
N ALA A 303 8.03 -54.16 -22.61
CA ALA A 303 7.47 -53.04 -23.37
C ALA A 303 8.10 -52.87 -24.77
N ILE A 304 9.31 -53.38 -24.97
CA ILE A 304 9.96 -53.42 -26.28
C ILE A 304 9.80 -54.85 -26.82
N THR A 305 8.93 -55.03 -27.80
CA THR A 305 8.72 -56.30 -28.49
C THR A 305 9.58 -56.37 -29.76
N ALA A 306 9.59 -57.53 -30.41
CA ALA A 306 10.37 -57.72 -31.62
C ALA A 306 9.97 -56.76 -32.76
N SER A 307 8.72 -56.30 -32.82
CA SER A 307 8.29 -55.36 -33.86
C SER A 307 8.76 -53.92 -33.65
N GLU A 308 9.07 -53.52 -32.41
CA GLU A 308 9.66 -52.20 -32.13
C GLU A 308 11.18 -52.15 -32.42
N ILE A 309 11.82 -53.30 -32.63
CA ILE A 309 13.25 -53.38 -32.95
C ILE A 309 13.41 -53.52 -34.45
N ALA A 310 14.00 -52.52 -35.10
CA ALA A 310 14.29 -52.59 -36.51
C ALA A 310 15.25 -53.74 -36.84
N ALA A 311 15.02 -54.39 -37.98
CA ALA A 311 15.85 -55.50 -38.44
C ALA A 311 17.34 -55.10 -38.47
N ALA A 312 18.21 -56.03 -38.09
CA ALA A 312 19.67 -55.84 -38.01
C ALA A 312 20.17 -54.75 -37.04
N THR A 313 19.32 -54.23 -36.14
CA THR A 313 19.76 -53.24 -35.13
C THR A 313 20.54 -53.90 -33.97
N ILE A 314 20.24 -55.15 -33.64
CA ILE A 314 21.01 -55.92 -32.66
C ILE A 314 22.07 -56.74 -33.40
N THR A 315 23.33 -56.38 -33.18
CA THR A 315 24.52 -57.01 -33.75
C THR A 315 25.31 -57.74 -32.64
N SER A 316 26.29 -58.54 -33.02
CA SER A 316 27.11 -59.31 -32.06
C SER A 316 27.85 -58.46 -31.04
N THR A 317 28.10 -57.17 -31.31
CA THR A 317 28.75 -56.25 -30.35
C THR A 317 27.84 -55.83 -29.21
N GLN A 318 26.52 -55.92 -29.41
CA GLN A 318 25.50 -55.60 -28.40
C GLN A 318 25.10 -56.85 -27.58
N ILE A 319 25.54 -58.04 -28.00
CA ILE A 319 25.29 -59.30 -27.30
C ILE A 319 26.56 -59.66 -26.53
N GLN A 320 26.45 -59.78 -25.22
CA GLN A 320 27.58 -60.19 -24.40
C GLN A 320 27.92 -61.67 -24.68
N ASN A 321 29.22 -62.01 -24.67
CA ASN A 321 29.65 -63.40 -24.85
C ASN A 321 28.99 -64.31 -23.80
N GLY A 322 28.41 -65.42 -24.27
CA GLY A 322 27.70 -66.38 -23.42
C GLY A 322 26.26 -66.00 -23.07
N THR A 323 25.73 -64.87 -23.57
CA THR A 323 24.31 -64.50 -23.40
C THR A 323 23.39 -65.44 -24.16
N ILE A 324 23.74 -65.82 -25.38
CA ILE A 324 22.98 -66.81 -26.15
C ILE A 324 23.43 -68.19 -25.69
N VAL A 325 22.55 -68.88 -24.98
CA VAL A 325 22.76 -70.25 -24.51
C VAL A 325 22.12 -71.25 -25.48
N GLY A 326 22.38 -72.55 -25.27
CA GLY A 326 21.82 -73.60 -26.13
C GLY A 326 20.29 -73.57 -26.21
N ASP A 327 19.61 -73.28 -25.10
CA ASP A 327 18.14 -73.21 -25.02
C ASP A 327 17.54 -72.06 -25.86
N ASP A 328 18.33 -71.02 -26.17
CA ASP A 328 17.90 -69.92 -27.04
C ASP A 328 17.97 -70.28 -28.54
N ILE A 329 18.65 -71.39 -28.88
CA ILE A 329 18.91 -71.83 -30.24
C ILE A 329 18.05 -73.05 -30.52
N ALA A 330 17.16 -72.95 -31.50
CA ALA A 330 16.38 -74.11 -31.91
C ALA A 330 17.29 -75.23 -32.47
N ASP A 331 16.96 -76.49 -32.16
CA ASP A 331 17.70 -77.65 -32.66
C ASP A 331 17.88 -77.61 -34.18
N ASN A 332 19.11 -77.88 -34.64
CA ASN A 332 19.49 -77.88 -36.07
C ASN A 332 19.27 -76.55 -36.81
N SER A 333 18.96 -75.45 -36.12
CA SER A 333 18.72 -74.14 -36.75
C SER A 333 20.00 -73.46 -37.22
N ILE A 334 21.12 -73.75 -36.56
CA ILE A 334 22.44 -73.29 -36.95
C ILE A 334 22.95 -74.23 -38.03
N GLY A 335 22.71 -73.85 -39.29
CA GLY A 335 23.32 -74.53 -40.42
C GLY A 335 24.83 -74.53 -40.26
N GLY A 336 25.49 -75.61 -40.66
CA GLY A 336 26.94 -75.75 -40.59
C GLY A 336 27.76 -74.56 -41.13
N THR A 337 27.21 -73.83 -42.10
CA THR A 337 27.75 -72.58 -42.67
C THR A 337 27.75 -71.38 -41.71
N LYS A 338 27.12 -71.52 -40.55
CA LYS A 338 27.00 -70.51 -39.48
C LYS A 338 27.91 -70.82 -38.28
N ILE A 339 28.58 -71.98 -38.26
CA ILE A 339 29.47 -72.40 -37.19
C ILE A 339 30.90 -71.93 -37.51
N ALA A 340 31.35 -70.87 -36.84
CA ALA A 340 32.76 -70.48 -36.84
C ALA A 340 33.47 -71.21 -35.70
N LEU A 341 34.26 -72.25 -36.01
CA LEU A 341 35.06 -72.94 -34.99
C LEU A 341 36.20 -72.03 -34.48
N SER A 342 36.63 -72.20 -33.23
CA SER A 342 37.82 -71.56 -32.60
C SER A 342 38.54 -72.59 -31.70
N ASN A 343 39.81 -72.35 -31.32
CA ASN A 343 40.76 -73.33 -30.74
C ASN A 343 41.24 -74.42 -31.71
N HIS A 344 41.69 -73.96 -32.87
CA HIS A 344 42.34 -74.80 -33.88
C HIS A 344 43.81 -74.94 -33.52
N ALA A 345 44.26 -76.17 -33.42
CA ALA A 345 45.66 -76.53 -33.49
C ALA A 345 46.04 -76.80 -34.96
N GLN A 346 47.32 -76.65 -35.29
CA GLN A 346 47.83 -76.97 -36.62
C GLN A 346 47.62 -78.47 -36.91
N GLY A 347 46.70 -78.78 -37.81
CA GLY A 347 46.42 -80.14 -38.30
C GLY A 347 44.98 -80.61 -38.07
N ASP A 348 44.16 -79.86 -37.34
CA ASP A 348 42.75 -80.19 -37.20
C ASP A 348 42.00 -80.10 -38.54
N ILE A 349 41.06 -81.00 -38.77
CA ILE A 349 40.22 -81.12 -39.94
C ILE A 349 38.76 -80.96 -39.53
N MET A 350 38.05 -79.99 -40.07
CA MET A 350 36.58 -79.99 -39.97
C MET A 350 36.01 -80.93 -41.04
N TYR A 351 35.17 -81.89 -40.70
CA TYR A 351 34.53 -82.79 -41.65
C TYR A 351 33.03 -82.75 -41.50
N TYR A 352 32.38 -82.70 -42.66
CA TYR A 352 30.96 -82.91 -42.78
C TYR A 352 30.73 -84.41 -42.78
N ASP A 353 30.28 -84.93 -41.66
CA ASP A 353 29.93 -86.34 -41.50
C ASP A 353 28.69 -86.76 -42.31
N GLY A 354 28.03 -85.80 -42.96
CA GLY A 354 26.76 -85.95 -43.67
C GLY A 354 25.67 -85.02 -43.15
N SER A 355 25.86 -84.35 -42.00
CA SER A 355 24.86 -83.46 -41.39
C SER A 355 25.41 -82.19 -40.74
N ASN A 356 26.61 -82.21 -40.15
CA ASN A 356 27.22 -81.02 -39.54
C ASN A 356 28.73 -80.99 -39.70
N TRP A 357 29.34 -79.86 -39.39
CA TRP A 357 30.75 -79.61 -39.59
C TRP A 357 31.54 -79.86 -38.29
N VAL A 358 32.42 -80.86 -38.31
CA VAL A 358 33.04 -81.45 -37.11
C VAL A 358 34.55 -81.39 -37.15
N ARG A 359 35.21 -80.83 -36.13
CA ARG A 359 36.67 -80.87 -36.01
C ARG A 359 37.20 -82.27 -35.62
N LEU A 360 37.74 -83.01 -36.58
CA LEU A 360 38.81 -84.00 -36.42
C LEU A 360 40.13 -83.30 -36.01
N GLY A 361 40.87 -83.84 -35.05
CA GLY A 361 42.12 -83.20 -34.59
C GLY A 361 43.31 -83.40 -35.54
N ALA A 362 44.47 -82.81 -35.23
CA ALA A 362 45.72 -83.08 -35.95
C ALA A 362 46.17 -84.54 -35.91
N GLY A 363 46.50 -85.08 -37.09
CA GLY A 363 47.17 -86.37 -37.22
C GLY A 363 48.63 -86.31 -36.76
N THR A 364 49.20 -87.47 -36.44
CA THR A 364 50.59 -87.66 -36.01
C THR A 364 51.48 -88.08 -37.19
N ALA A 365 52.80 -87.85 -37.10
CA ALA A 365 53.77 -88.23 -38.14
C ALA A 365 53.65 -89.71 -38.51
N GLY A 366 53.36 -89.98 -39.78
CA GLY A 366 53.16 -91.34 -40.31
C GLY A 366 51.69 -91.78 -40.41
N GLN A 367 50.73 -90.99 -39.89
CA GLN A 367 49.31 -91.24 -40.12
C GLN A 367 48.84 -90.61 -41.44
N SER A 368 47.90 -91.28 -42.09
CA SER A 368 47.19 -90.81 -43.28
C SER A 368 45.70 -90.65 -42.98
N LEU A 369 45.08 -89.59 -43.48
CA LEU A 369 43.63 -89.45 -43.38
C LEU A 369 42.95 -90.50 -44.27
N LYS A 370 42.11 -91.32 -43.69
CA LYS A 370 41.42 -92.43 -44.33
C LYS A 370 39.92 -92.22 -44.21
N THR A 371 39.23 -92.45 -45.32
CA THR A 371 37.77 -92.58 -45.36
C THR A 371 37.45 -94.05 -45.55
N ALA A 372 36.43 -94.56 -44.86
CA ALA A 372 36.05 -95.97 -44.95
C ALA A 372 34.93 -96.24 -45.99
N GLY A 373 34.57 -95.25 -46.82
CA GLY A 373 33.53 -95.35 -47.85
C GLY A 373 32.55 -94.17 -47.88
N SER A 374 31.54 -94.22 -48.76
CA SER A 374 30.47 -93.21 -48.87
C SER A 374 29.65 -93.16 -47.57
N GLY A 375 29.65 -92.00 -46.89
CA GLY A 375 29.00 -91.82 -45.58
C GLY A 375 29.86 -92.19 -44.38
N ALA A 376 31.15 -92.53 -44.57
CA ALA A 376 32.07 -92.82 -43.48
C ALA A 376 32.94 -91.62 -43.12
N ASN A 377 33.06 -91.39 -41.82
CA ASN A 377 33.87 -90.32 -41.26
C ASN A 377 35.35 -90.51 -41.61
N PRO A 378 36.07 -89.41 -41.85
CA PRO A 378 37.51 -89.44 -42.02
C PRO A 378 38.21 -89.69 -40.68
N TYR A 379 39.29 -90.45 -40.69
CA TYR A 379 40.10 -90.78 -39.52
C TYR A 379 41.59 -90.81 -39.86
N TRP A 380 42.47 -90.66 -38.88
CA TRP A 380 43.92 -90.82 -39.09
C TRP A 380 44.33 -92.28 -38.92
N GLY A 381 44.99 -92.89 -39.91
CA GLY A 381 45.47 -94.28 -39.82
C GLY A 381 46.47 -94.70 -40.87
#